data_AF-A0A6B3EF41-F1
#
_entry.id   AF-A0A6B3EF41-F1
#
_cell.length_a   1.000
_cell.length_b   1.000
_cell.length_c   1.000
_cell.angle_alpha   90.00
_cell.angle_beta   90.00
_cell.angle_gamma   90.00
#
_symmetry.space_group_name_H-M   'P 1'
#
loop_
_entity.id
_entity.type
_entity.pdbx_description
1 polymer ?
#
loop_
_entity_poly.entity_id
_entity_poly.type
_entity_poly.pdbx_seq_one_letter_code
_entity_poly.pdbx_strand_id
1 'polypeptide(L)' 'TRATDLPVLIDADTGFGEPMNAARTVQLLEDAGLAGLHLEDQVNPKRCGHLDGKSVVERDTMSRRVRAAVDARRDPDFL' A
#
# COMPACT_ATOMS: atom_id res chain seq x y z
N THR A 1 9.34 15.37 -4.30
CA THR A 1 9.26 14.40 -5.44
C THR A 1 9.56 15.13 -6.75
N ARG A 2 9.82 14.43 -7.87
CA ARG A 2 10.44 15.01 -9.11
C ARG A 2 9.87 16.33 -9.65
N ALA A 3 8.61 16.67 -9.34
CA ALA A 3 7.93 17.88 -9.85
C ALA A 3 7.43 18.82 -8.74
N THR A 4 7.48 18.42 -7.46
CA THR A 4 6.94 19.19 -6.34
C THR A 4 7.62 18.82 -5.02
N ASP A 5 7.77 19.80 -4.14
CA ASP A 5 8.29 19.59 -2.78
C ASP A 5 7.17 19.28 -1.77
N LEU A 6 5.90 19.28 -2.19
CA LEU A 6 4.79 18.87 -1.35
C LEU A 6 4.84 17.35 -1.07
N PRO A 7 4.43 16.91 0.14
CA PRO A 7 4.32 15.49 0.45
C PRO A 7 3.27 14.82 -0.45
N VAL A 8 3.59 13.62 -0.93
CA VAL A 8 2.70 12.85 -1.82
C VAL A 8 2.29 11.56 -1.12
N LEU A 9 0.98 11.37 -1.00
CA LEU A 9 0.33 10.12 -0.61
C LEU A 9 -0.16 9.40 -1.87
N ILE A 10 -0.01 8.08 -1.94
CA ILE A 10 -0.45 7.28 -3.08
C ILE A 10 -1.44 6.17 -2.70
N ASP A 11 -2.38 5.91 -3.59
CA ASP A 11 -3.20 4.70 -3.59
C ASP A 11 -2.35 3.52 -4.09
N ALA A 12 -2.02 2.58 -3.20
CA ALA A 12 -1.22 1.41 -3.52
C ALA A 12 -2.08 0.14 -3.72
N ASP A 13 -3.36 0.31 -4.07
CA ASP A 13 -4.33 -0.76 -4.27
C ASP A 13 -4.31 -1.75 -3.09
N THR A 14 -4.09 -3.04 -3.35
CA THR A 14 -4.00 -4.09 -2.33
C THR A 14 -2.57 -4.40 -1.89
N GLY A 15 -1.59 -3.60 -2.34
CA GLY A 15 -0.16 -3.89 -2.18
C GLY A 15 0.40 -4.80 -3.28
N PHE A 16 -0.31 -4.93 -4.41
CA PHE A 16 0.09 -5.62 -5.63
C PHE A 16 0.42 -7.12 -5.46
N GLY A 17 -0.20 -7.79 -4.48
CA GLY A 17 -0.09 -9.24 -4.31
C GLY A 17 -0.14 -9.70 -2.85
N GLU A 18 0.78 -10.60 -2.51
CA GLU A 18 0.94 -11.18 -1.17
C GLU A 18 1.71 -10.21 -0.25
N PRO A 19 1.84 -10.48 1.06
CA PRO A 19 2.50 -9.57 1.99
C PRO A 19 3.91 -9.12 1.57
N MET A 20 4.70 -9.98 0.90
CA MET A 20 6.02 -9.60 0.37
C MET A 20 5.94 -8.57 -0.76
N ASN A 21 4.85 -8.55 -1.54
CA ASN A 21 4.61 -7.52 -2.55
C ASN A 21 4.36 -6.16 -1.86
N ALA A 22 3.54 -6.14 -0.80
CA ALA A 22 3.29 -4.93 -0.02
C ALA A 22 4.58 -4.36 0.61
N ALA A 23 5.41 -5.23 1.18
CA ALA A 23 6.74 -4.86 1.71
C ALA A 23 7.63 -4.22 0.64
N ARG A 24 7.73 -4.84 -0.54
CA ARG A 24 8.49 -4.29 -1.67
C ARG A 24 7.92 -2.95 -2.16
N THR A 25 6.59 -2.81 -2.17
CA THR A 25 5.91 -1.58 -2.56
C THR A 25 6.26 -0.41 -1.64
N VAL A 26 6.27 -0.63 -0.32
CA VAL A 26 6.72 0.39 0.64
C VAL A 26 8.13 0.87 0.31
N GLN A 27 9.09 -0.06 0.20
CA GLN A 27 10.49 0.29 -0.05
C GLN A 27 10.68 1.07 -1.37
N LEU A 28 9.99 0.67 -2.43
CA LEU A 28 10.08 1.35 -3.73
C LEU A 28 9.47 2.76 -3.71
N LEU A 29 8.35 2.95 -3.00
CA LEU A 29 7.68 4.26 -2.92
C LEU A 29 8.42 5.21 -1.99
N GLU A 30 8.99 4.68 -0.91
CA GLU A 30 9.90 5.39 -0.02
C GLU A 30 11.18 5.83 -0.75
N ASP A 31 11.83 4.93 -1.51
CA ASP A 31 12.99 5.27 -2.36
C ASP A 31 12.64 6.34 -3.41
N ALA A 32 11.38 6.38 -3.86
CA ALA A 32 10.88 7.41 -4.79
C ALA A 32 10.56 8.75 -4.10
N GLY A 33 10.71 8.85 -2.78
CA GLY A 33 10.50 10.06 -1.98
C GLY A 33 9.03 10.40 -1.73
N LEU A 34 8.14 9.40 -1.72
CA LEU A 34 6.75 9.60 -1.29
C LEU A 34 6.69 9.71 0.24
N ALA A 35 5.66 10.42 0.72
CA ALA A 35 5.43 10.59 2.15
C ALA A 35 4.62 9.43 2.77
N GLY A 36 3.92 8.66 1.93
CA GLY A 36 3.18 7.49 2.40
C GLY A 36 2.32 6.84 1.33
N LEU A 37 1.57 5.83 1.75
CA LEU A 37 0.59 5.13 0.92
C LEU A 37 -0.65 4.71 1.71
N HIS A 38 -1.72 4.33 1.00
CA HIS A 38 -2.80 3.54 1.60
C HIS A 38 -2.96 2.20 0.89
N LEU A 39 -3.32 1.19 1.67
CA LEU A 39 -3.64 -0.17 1.22
C LEU A 39 -5.13 -0.45 1.43
N GLU A 40 -5.73 -1.19 0.51
CA GLU A 40 -7.10 -1.66 0.56
C GLU A 40 -7.16 -3.16 0.88
N ASP A 41 -8.15 -3.55 1.68
CA ASP A 41 -8.44 -4.93 2.05
C ASP A 41 -9.27 -5.67 0.99
N GLN A 42 -9.31 -5.18 -0.25
CA GLN A 42 -9.97 -5.89 -1.33
C GLN A 42 -9.23 -7.19 -1.69
N VAL A 43 -9.99 -8.15 -2.24
CA VAL A 43 -9.42 -9.30 -2.95
C VAL A 43 -8.65 -8.79 -4.17
N ASN A 44 -7.46 -9.34 -4.40
CA ASN A 44 -6.63 -8.98 -5.56
C ASN A 44 -7.09 -9.78 -6.80
N PRO A 45 -7.29 -9.18 -7.98
CA PRO A 45 -7.11 -7.77 -8.33
C PRO A 45 -8.19 -6.84 -7.76
N LYS A 46 -7.79 -5.65 -7.33
CA LYS A 46 -8.69 -4.58 -6.86
C LYS A 46 -9.75 -4.25 -7.90
N ARG A 47 -10.96 -3.94 -7.43
CA ARG A 47 -11.96 -3.24 -8.23
C ARG A 47 -12.11 -1.78 -7.78
N CYS A 48 -12.32 -0.89 -8.74
CA CYS A 48 -12.57 0.53 -8.45
C CYS A 48 -13.75 0.69 -7.48
N GLY A 49 -13.60 1.59 -6.50
CA GLY A 49 -14.61 1.85 -5.46
C GLY A 49 -15.99 2.25 -6.00
N HIS A 50 -16.07 2.74 -7.25
CA HIS A 50 -17.32 3.11 -7.92
C HIS A 50 -18.07 1.93 -8.58
N LEU A 51 -17.43 0.77 -8.75
CA LEU A 51 -18.02 -0.38 -9.45
C LEU A 51 -18.59 -1.41 -8.48
N ASP A 52 -19.65 -2.12 -8.87
CA ASP A 52 -20.21 -3.22 -8.07
C ASP A 52 -19.29 -4.43 -7.98
N GLY A 53 -19.67 -5.45 -7.19
CA GLY A 53 -18.95 -6.72 -7.13
C GLY A 53 -17.57 -6.64 -6.47
N LYS A 54 -17.40 -5.74 -5.51
CA LYS A 54 -16.21 -5.67 -4.65
C LYS A 54 -16.29 -6.77 -3.58
N SER A 55 -15.14 -7.32 -3.21
CA SER A 55 -15.01 -8.29 -2.13
C SER A 55 -13.79 -7.95 -1.29
N VAL A 56 -13.89 -8.19 0.01
CA VAL A 56 -12.80 -7.95 0.98
C VAL A 56 -12.18 -9.28 1.39
N VAL A 57 -10.90 -9.25 1.71
CA VAL A 57 -10.20 -10.38 2.30
C VAL A 57 -10.56 -10.51 3.79
N GLU A 58 -10.29 -11.67 4.35
CA GLU A 58 -10.34 -11.85 5.80
C GLU A 58 -9.40 -10.87 6.53
N ARG A 59 -9.79 -10.47 7.74
CA ARG A 59 -9.02 -9.52 8.56
C ARG A 59 -7.57 -9.93 8.74
N ASP A 60 -7.29 -11.22 8.93
CA ASP A 60 -5.93 -11.73 9.10
C ASP A 60 -5.07 -11.50 7.85
N THR A 61 -5.63 -11.69 6.65
CA THR A 61 -4.95 -11.43 5.38
C THR A 61 -4.54 -9.97 5.27
N MET A 62 -5.45 -9.04 5.54
CA MET A 62 -5.11 -7.61 5.53
C MET A 62 -4.09 -7.27 6.62
N SER A 63 -4.24 -7.83 7.81
CA SER A 63 -3.30 -7.61 8.92
C SER A 63 -1.87 -8.07 8.59
N ARG A 64 -1.71 -9.18 7.86
CA ARG A 64 -0.41 -9.66 7.38
C ARG A 64 0.21 -8.70 6.35
N ARG A 65 -0.60 -8.15 5.44
CA ARG A 65 -0.13 -7.13 4.48
C ARG A 65 0.35 -5.87 5.19
N VAL A 66 -0.45 -5.35 6.13
CA VAL A 66 -0.08 -4.18 6.93
C VAL A 66 1.18 -4.44 7.74
N ARG A 67 1.28 -5.60 8.42
CA ARG A 67 2.49 -5.96 9.18
C ARG A 67 3.72 -5.99 8.27
N ALA A 68 3.65 -6.64 7.12
CA ALA A 68 4.77 -6.69 6.18
C ALA A 68 5.15 -5.30 5.63
N ALA A 69 4.17 -4.43 5.38
CA ALA A 69 4.41 -3.05 4.97
C ALA A 69 5.13 -2.25 6.08
N VAL A 70 4.66 -2.33 7.32
CA VAL A 70 5.25 -1.65 8.48
C VAL A 70 6.65 -2.18 8.79
N ASP A 71 6.86 -3.49 8.73
CA ASP A 71 8.16 -4.11 8.99
C ASP A 71 9.20 -3.76 7.91
N ALA A 72 8.76 -3.47 6.67
CA ALA A 72 9.65 -3.14 5.55
C ALA A 72 10.01 -1.65 5.47
N ARG A 73 9.22 -0.78 6.11
CA ARG A 73 9.43 0.67 6.19
C ARG A 73 10.75 0.99 6.89
N ARG A 74 11.56 1.90 6.34
CA ARG A 74 12.86 2.29 6.91
C ARG A 74 12.80 3.65 7.61
N ASP A 75 12.02 4.58 7.09
CA ASP A 75 11.74 5.91 7.59
C ASP A 75 10.53 5.87 8.54
N PRO A 76 10.68 6.20 9.83
CA PRO A 76 9.56 6.23 10.76
C PRO A 76 8.45 7.22 10.38
N ASP A 77 8.75 8.24 9.57
CA ASP A 77 7.81 9.28 9.14
C ASP A 77 7.03 8.89 7.87
N PHE A 78 7.40 7.79 7.18
CA PHE A 78 6.63 7.27 6.05
C PHE A 78 5.29 6.69 6.54
N LEU A 79 4.19 7.22 6.01
CA LEU A 79 2.82 6.89 6.40
C LEU A 79 2.27 5.63 5.69
#